data_AF-A0A511K8G2-F1
#
_entry.id   AF-A0A511K8G2-F1
#
_cell.length_a   1.000
_cell.length_b   1.000
_cell.length_c   1.000
_cell.angle_alpha   90.00
_cell.angle_beta   90.00
_cell.angle_gamma   90.00
#
_symmetry.space_group_name_H-M   'P 1'
#
loop_
_entity.id
_entity.type
_entity.pdbx_description
1 polymer ?
#
loop_
_entity_poly.entity_id
_entity_poly.type
_entity_poly.pdbx_seq_one_letter_code
_entity_poly.pdbx_strand_id
1 'polypeptide(L)'
;MLNHALSNRLHPPPNTSHAPLILISDSLLQPALLILRQFVSDALIGSDGSSSSVTGRGRVVLLCCEQDPAKLLPPNGTHDERRVTVLDASFDSQLLPSLPSTSTSQGPRTTYPSRATLQSEILSAVKEGNGEGGVTVVLDSVNALGDYLEGGEGESMRCLKKVWEALRGQKGSRLILVHHSDFPPFPSSSFSSSTAPLHPSLPAALLSPTFSPSTAHLTLRPSAHIELLSRDYGLSFPSSLSSDDEIDPRTKAFLESLAHKAVADPFTPPVPAPSTSSTPAPPPPSSSSSAAPDSSAPLPFSLSLTPSQRLARSLVSNPFAGADKPIYGESGYAAPVLPGTATAAVGGGIEYTPDRGDDWDDEDPDEDLEL
;
A
#
# COMPACT_ATOMS: atom_id res chain seq x y z
N MET A 1 7.73 -8.52 -5.87
CA MET A 1 6.64 -8.58 -6.88
C MET A 1 6.11 -7.20 -7.26
N LEU A 2 5.75 -6.33 -6.29
CA LEU A 2 5.33 -4.95 -6.57
C LEU A 2 6.32 -4.18 -7.45
N ASN A 3 7.63 -4.25 -7.17
CA ASN A 3 8.65 -3.55 -7.96
C ASN A 3 8.62 -3.86 -9.46
N HIS A 4 8.25 -5.07 -9.87
CA HIS A 4 8.22 -5.44 -11.30
C HIS A 4 6.91 -5.00 -12.00
N ALA A 5 5.79 -5.01 -11.28
CA ALA A 5 4.53 -4.46 -11.79
C ALA A 5 4.59 -2.92 -11.88
N LEU A 6 5.27 -2.31 -10.91
CA LEU A 6 5.48 -0.88 -10.81
C LEU A 6 6.57 -0.40 -11.77
N SER A 7 7.68 -1.13 -11.96
CA SER A 7 8.79 -0.65 -12.81
C SER A 7 8.34 -0.25 -14.21
N ASN A 8 7.48 -1.05 -14.84
CA ASN A 8 7.02 -0.79 -16.21
C ASN A 8 6.00 0.37 -16.32
N ARG A 9 5.30 0.70 -15.23
CA ARG A 9 4.27 1.76 -15.20
C ARG A 9 4.77 3.06 -14.56
N LEU A 10 5.67 2.96 -13.58
CA LEU A 10 6.26 4.09 -12.85
C LEU A 10 7.49 4.66 -13.56
N HIS A 11 8.23 3.79 -14.27
CA HIS A 11 9.40 4.14 -15.06
C HIS A 11 9.19 3.73 -16.52
N PRO A 12 8.22 4.34 -17.21
CA PRO A 12 8.03 4.06 -18.62
C PRO A 12 9.32 4.48 -19.38
N PRO A 13 9.67 3.77 -20.48
CA PRO A 13 10.93 3.95 -21.17
C PRO A 13 11.15 5.42 -21.55
N PRO A 14 12.41 5.90 -21.65
CA PRO A 14 12.76 7.33 -21.79
C PRO A 14 12.18 8.04 -23.02
N ASN A 15 11.50 7.30 -23.91
CA ASN A 15 10.88 7.76 -25.15
C ASN A 15 9.34 7.84 -25.08
N THR A 16 8.70 7.40 -24.00
CA THR A 16 7.25 7.49 -23.83
C THR A 16 6.91 8.65 -22.91
N SER A 17 5.79 9.34 -23.19
CA SER A 17 5.32 10.41 -22.30
C SER A 17 4.93 9.79 -20.96
N HIS A 18 5.71 10.04 -19.91
CA HIS A 18 5.36 9.66 -18.54
C HIS A 18 3.94 10.15 -18.20
N ALA A 19 3.21 9.43 -17.34
CA ALA A 19 2.00 9.99 -16.74
C ALA A 19 2.43 11.18 -15.86
N PRO A 20 2.12 12.43 -16.24
CA PRO A 20 2.51 13.61 -15.46
C PRO A 20 1.78 13.67 -14.11
N LEU A 21 0.68 12.92 -13.96
CA LEU A 21 -0.09 12.82 -12.73
C LEU A 21 -0.24 11.35 -12.30
N ILE A 22 0.08 11.09 -11.04
CA ILE A 22 -0.18 9.81 -10.36
C ILE A 22 -1.06 10.11 -9.15
N LEU A 23 -2.27 9.57 -9.13
CA LEU A 23 -3.16 9.60 -7.98
C LEU A 23 -3.11 8.24 -7.28
N ILE A 24 -2.80 8.23 -5.99
CA ILE A 24 -2.84 7.04 -5.14
C ILE A 24 -4.04 7.21 -4.22
N SER A 25 -5.05 6.37 -4.37
CA SER A 25 -6.15 6.29 -3.42
C SER A 25 -5.88 5.17 -2.44
N ASP A 26 -5.80 5.50 -1.16
CA ASP A 26 -5.55 4.55 -0.09
C ASP A 26 -6.66 4.61 0.97
N SER A 27 -6.53 3.76 1.98
CA SER A 27 -7.45 3.65 3.10
C SER A 27 -6.66 3.60 4.40
N LEU A 28 -7.33 3.85 5.54
CA LEU A 28 -6.74 3.74 6.87
C LEU A 28 -6.14 2.35 7.12
N LEU A 29 -6.72 1.33 6.49
CA LEU A 29 -6.28 -0.06 6.59
C LEU A 29 -5.13 -0.41 5.65
N GLN A 30 -4.90 0.38 4.61
CA GLN A 30 -3.83 0.16 3.64
C GLN A 30 -3.18 1.49 3.23
N PRO A 31 -2.39 2.11 4.12
CA PRO A 31 -1.81 3.43 3.85
C PRO A 31 -0.83 3.42 2.67
N ALA A 32 -0.80 4.51 1.91
CA ALA A 32 0.08 4.71 0.76
C ALA A 32 1.56 4.92 1.12
N LEU A 33 1.90 5.03 2.40
CA LEU A 33 3.23 5.42 2.90
C LEU A 33 4.37 4.60 2.26
N LEU A 34 4.22 3.28 2.17
CA LEU A 34 5.27 2.42 1.60
C LEU A 34 5.48 2.63 0.11
N ILE A 35 4.38 2.88 -0.62
CA ILE A 35 4.43 3.14 -2.06
C ILE A 35 5.02 4.53 -2.30
N LEU A 36 4.64 5.53 -1.51
CA LEU A 36 5.24 6.86 -1.54
C LEU A 36 6.75 6.81 -1.31
N ARG A 37 7.21 6.09 -0.27
CA ARG A 37 8.65 5.87 -0.01
C ARG A 37 9.35 5.29 -1.24
N GLN A 38 8.74 4.31 -1.90
CA GLN A 38 9.32 3.72 -3.11
C GLN A 38 9.44 4.76 -4.23
N PHE A 39 8.41 5.58 -4.46
CA PHE A 39 8.47 6.66 -5.45
C PHE A 39 9.57 7.70 -5.17
N VAL A 40 9.68 8.10 -3.90
CA VAL A 40 10.70 9.07 -3.44
C VAL A 40 12.09 8.47 -3.57
N SER A 41 12.27 7.23 -3.09
CA SER A 41 13.52 6.48 -3.19
C SER A 41 13.96 6.33 -4.65
N ASP A 42 13.06 5.91 -5.53
CA ASP A 42 13.38 5.73 -6.96
C ASP A 42 13.75 7.07 -7.63
N ALA A 43 13.06 8.16 -7.28
CA ALA A 43 13.37 9.48 -7.80
C ALA A 43 14.75 9.98 -7.35
N LEU A 44 15.16 9.65 -6.12
CA LEU A 44 16.41 10.12 -5.52
C LEU A 44 17.60 9.24 -5.87
N ILE A 45 17.47 7.93 -5.72
CA ILE A 45 18.58 6.98 -5.94
C ILE A 45 18.81 6.77 -7.44
N GLY A 46 17.74 6.82 -8.24
CA GLY A 46 17.79 6.52 -9.67
C GLY A 46 18.06 5.04 -9.94
N SER A 47 17.46 4.50 -11.00
CA SER A 47 17.67 3.10 -11.40
C SER A 47 19.04 2.83 -12.04
N ASP A 48 19.89 3.84 -12.18
CA ASP A 48 21.13 3.74 -12.95
C ASP A 48 22.32 3.31 -12.08
N GLY A 49 22.46 1.99 -11.99
CA GLY A 49 23.76 1.34 -11.80
C GLY A 49 24.71 1.51 -13.00
N SER A 50 24.33 2.31 -14.02
CA SER A 50 25.18 2.62 -15.17
C SER A 50 26.01 3.89 -14.89
N SER A 51 27.26 3.67 -14.51
CA SER A 51 28.13 4.57 -13.77
C SER A 51 28.74 5.76 -14.55
N SER A 52 28.10 6.35 -15.56
CA SER A 52 28.87 7.27 -16.44
C SER A 52 28.22 8.56 -16.93
N SER A 53 27.07 9.02 -16.43
CA SER A 53 26.69 10.42 -16.65
C SER A 53 26.05 11.05 -15.43
N VAL A 54 26.79 11.97 -14.80
CA VAL A 54 26.40 12.78 -13.64
C VAL A 54 25.23 13.74 -13.96
N THR A 55 24.89 13.91 -15.24
CA THR A 55 23.91 14.86 -15.75
C THR A 55 22.54 14.20 -15.92
N GLY A 56 21.63 14.34 -14.93
CA GLY A 56 20.22 13.96 -15.11
C GLY A 56 19.49 13.43 -13.88
N ARG A 57 20.00 13.69 -12.67
CA ARG A 57 19.41 13.20 -11.42
C ARG A 57 18.26 14.12 -10.99
N GLY A 58 17.02 13.63 -11.06
CA GLY A 58 15.82 14.45 -10.83
C GLY A 58 15.69 15.05 -9.42
N ARG A 59 14.94 16.13 -9.25
CA ARG A 59 14.70 16.76 -7.93
C ARG A 59 13.39 16.26 -7.32
N VAL A 60 13.32 16.17 -6.01
CA VAL A 60 12.09 15.83 -5.28
C VAL A 60 11.63 17.01 -4.44
N VAL A 61 10.36 17.38 -4.58
CA VAL A 61 9.67 18.34 -3.73
C VAL A 61 8.62 17.58 -2.93
N LEU A 62 8.81 17.46 -1.62
CA LEU A 62 7.86 16.82 -0.71
C LEU A 62 6.97 17.89 -0.08
N LEU A 63 5.67 17.77 -0.25
CA LEU A 63 4.66 18.53 0.47
C LEU A 63 4.02 17.61 1.49
N CYS A 64 4.31 17.87 2.76
CA CYS A 64 3.90 17.05 3.90
C CYS A 64 2.80 17.77 4.67
N CYS A 65 1.55 17.34 4.49
CA CYS A 65 0.39 17.84 5.22
C CYS A 65 0.00 16.95 6.41
N GLU A 66 0.38 15.66 6.39
CA GLU A 66 0.05 14.71 7.47
C GLU A 66 1.26 13.91 7.96
N GLN A 67 2.16 13.55 7.05
CA GLN A 67 3.27 12.66 7.32
C GLN A 67 4.51 13.44 7.75
N ASP A 68 5.23 12.89 8.71
CA ASP A 68 6.59 13.35 9.04
C ASP A 68 7.50 13.12 7.82
N PRO A 69 8.18 14.15 7.29
CA PRO A 69 9.06 14.02 6.14
C PRO A 69 10.19 13.00 6.34
N ALA A 70 10.67 12.81 7.58
CA ALA A 70 11.69 11.80 7.89
C ALA A 70 11.18 10.37 7.62
N LYS A 71 9.85 10.15 7.70
CA LYS A 71 9.25 8.87 7.34
C LYS A 71 9.09 8.70 5.85
N LEU A 72 9.15 9.73 5.01
CA LEU A 72 9.04 9.58 3.55
C LEU A 72 10.41 9.44 2.88
N LEU A 73 11.45 9.97 3.51
CA LEU A 73 12.80 9.96 2.97
C LEU A 73 13.49 8.61 3.19
N PRO A 74 14.34 8.17 2.23
CA PRO A 74 15.24 7.05 2.44
C PRO A 74 16.20 7.31 3.61
N PRO A 75 16.83 6.27 4.18
CA PRO A 75 17.82 6.42 5.24
C PRO A 75 18.92 7.42 4.88
N ASN A 76 19.36 8.24 5.83
CA ASN A 76 20.38 9.27 5.60
C ASN A 76 21.65 8.69 4.95
N GLY A 77 22.22 9.44 4.01
CA GLY A 77 23.42 9.04 3.26
C GLY A 77 23.18 8.12 2.06
N THR A 78 21.95 7.66 1.83
CA THR A 78 21.57 6.90 0.62
C THR A 78 21.20 7.78 -0.57
N HIS A 79 20.97 9.07 -0.33
CA HIS A 79 20.57 10.03 -1.35
C HIS A 79 21.28 11.37 -1.15
N ASP A 80 21.27 12.21 -2.20
CA ASP A 80 21.75 13.58 -2.14
C ASP A 80 20.63 14.50 -1.63
N GLU A 81 20.79 14.98 -0.40
CA GLU A 81 19.83 15.82 0.31
C GLU A 81 19.59 17.16 -0.40
N ARG A 82 20.55 17.67 -1.19
CA ARG A 82 20.39 18.92 -1.96
C ARG A 82 19.30 18.82 -3.03
N ARG A 83 18.96 17.59 -3.43
CA ARG A 83 17.90 17.29 -4.39
C ARG A 83 16.53 17.16 -3.74
N VAL A 84 16.43 17.33 -2.42
CA VAL A 84 15.19 17.25 -1.67
C VAL A 84 14.84 18.64 -1.14
N THR A 85 13.67 19.13 -1.53
CA THR A 85 13.03 20.26 -0.87
C THR A 85 11.81 19.73 -0.12
N VAL A 86 11.74 19.99 1.19
CA VAL A 86 10.61 19.61 2.04
C VAL A 86 9.81 20.87 2.38
N LEU A 87 8.51 20.83 2.14
CA LEU A 87 7.52 21.83 2.51
C LEU A 87 6.62 21.20 3.57
N ASP A 88 6.94 21.43 4.84
CA ASP A 88 6.22 20.81 5.96
C ASP A 88 5.07 21.73 6.39
N ALA A 89 3.87 21.36 5.94
CA ALA A 89 2.60 22.02 6.24
C ALA A 89 1.78 21.23 7.27
N SER A 90 2.39 20.27 7.98
CA SER A 90 1.68 19.43 8.95
C SER A 90 1.16 20.25 10.13
N PHE A 91 0.09 19.76 10.77
CA PHE A 91 -0.55 20.44 11.90
C PHE A 91 0.41 20.69 13.08
N ASP A 92 1.30 19.73 13.37
CA ASP A 92 2.28 19.86 14.44
C ASP A 92 3.25 21.03 14.22
N SER A 93 3.60 21.30 12.95
CA SER A 93 4.45 22.42 12.55
C SER A 93 3.80 23.79 12.80
N GLN A 94 2.46 23.88 12.84
CA GLN A 94 1.76 25.14 13.16
C GLN A 94 1.73 25.42 14.66
N LEU A 95 1.77 24.37 15.48
CA LEU A 95 1.73 24.47 16.93
C LEU A 95 3.12 24.72 17.52
N LEU A 96 4.17 24.38 16.79
CA LEU A 96 5.55 24.69 17.17
C LEU A 96 5.87 26.14 16.77
N PRO A 97 6.20 27.03 17.72
CA PRO A 97 6.52 28.43 17.43
C PRO A 97 7.73 28.52 16.49
N SER A 98 7.46 28.89 15.23
CA SER A 98 8.41 29.27 14.17
C SER A 98 9.77 28.58 14.30
N LEU A 99 9.85 27.29 13.97
CA LEU A 99 11.14 26.67 13.75
C LEU A 99 11.87 27.44 12.64
N PRO A 100 13.09 27.94 12.90
CA PRO A 100 13.86 28.59 11.86
C PRO A 100 14.06 27.60 10.72
N SER A 101 13.82 28.05 9.48
CA SER A 101 14.11 27.24 8.30
C SER A 101 15.56 26.77 8.37
N THR A 102 15.77 25.46 8.42
CA THR A 102 17.11 24.89 8.54
C THR A 102 17.80 24.97 7.19
N SER A 103 18.55 26.03 6.95
CA SER A 103 19.52 26.11 5.85
C SER A 103 20.84 25.47 6.28
N THR A 104 20.79 24.25 6.82
CA THR A 104 22.00 23.52 7.16
C THR A 104 22.70 23.06 5.89
N SER A 105 24.03 23.19 5.86
CA SER A 105 24.87 22.78 4.72
C SER A 105 24.87 21.26 4.43
N GLN A 106 24.21 20.46 5.27
CA GLN A 106 24.20 19.00 5.27
C GLN A 106 22.80 18.41 5.56
N GLY A 107 21.73 19.00 5.03
CA GLY A 107 20.38 18.46 5.21
C GLY A 107 19.43 18.79 4.05
N PRO A 108 18.28 18.10 3.94
CA PRO A 108 17.20 18.52 3.05
C PRO A 108 16.78 19.95 3.36
N ARG A 109 16.46 20.73 2.33
CA ARG A 109 15.96 22.09 2.53
C ARG A 109 14.51 22.01 3.00
N THR A 110 14.29 22.18 4.30
CA THR A 110 12.94 22.20 4.89
C THR A 110 12.45 23.62 5.09
N THR A 111 11.26 23.93 4.57
CA THR A 111 10.52 25.16 4.88
C THR A 111 9.17 24.82 5.50
N TYR A 112 8.66 25.75 6.30
CA TYR A 112 7.38 25.64 7.01
C TYR A 112 6.44 26.70 6.44
N PRO A 113 5.81 26.42 5.29
CA PRO A 113 4.96 27.40 4.63
C PRO A 113 3.78 27.79 5.52
N SER A 114 3.39 29.06 5.42
CA SER A 114 2.10 29.53 5.90
C SER A 114 1.02 29.28 4.84
N ARG A 115 -0.26 29.33 5.22
CA ARG A 115 -1.39 29.21 4.29
C ARG A 115 -1.28 30.15 3.09
N ALA A 116 -0.84 31.39 3.34
CA ALA A 116 -0.69 32.42 2.32
C ALA A 116 0.54 32.20 1.41
N THR A 117 1.62 31.59 1.93
CA THR A 117 2.89 31.44 1.20
C THR A 117 3.03 30.07 0.53
N LEU A 118 2.27 29.07 0.96
CA LEU A 118 2.37 27.67 0.49
C LEU A 118 2.44 27.56 -1.03
N GLN A 119 1.47 28.13 -1.74
CA GLN A 119 1.43 28.04 -3.20
C GLN A 119 2.67 28.68 -3.86
N SER A 120 3.13 29.83 -3.36
CA SER A 120 4.32 30.49 -3.89
C SER A 120 5.61 29.71 -3.60
N GLU A 121 5.70 29.08 -2.43
CA GLU A 121 6.86 28.27 -2.03
C GLU A 121 6.94 26.98 -2.86
N ILE A 122 5.82 26.29 -3.10
CA ILE A 122 5.77 25.12 -4.00
C ILE A 122 6.25 25.51 -5.41
N LEU A 123 5.69 26.60 -5.96
CA LEU A 123 6.07 27.05 -7.30
C LEU A 123 7.53 27.50 -7.38
N SER A 124 8.07 28.08 -6.30
CA SER A 124 9.49 28.41 -6.22
C SER A 124 10.35 27.15 -6.22
N ALA A 125 10.01 26.16 -5.39
CA ALA A 125 10.73 24.89 -5.30
C ALA A 125 10.74 24.13 -6.64
N VAL A 126 9.60 24.12 -7.35
CA VAL A 126 9.50 23.52 -8.69
C VAL A 126 10.36 24.26 -9.72
N LYS A 127 10.36 25.60 -9.68
CA LYS A 127 11.18 26.43 -10.59
C LYS A 127 12.67 26.27 -10.33
N GLU A 128 13.09 26.15 -9.08
CA GLU A 128 14.50 25.90 -8.73
C GLU A 128 15.01 24.55 -9.26
N GLY A 129 14.13 23.56 -9.44
CA GLY A 129 14.48 22.27 -10.05
C GLY A 129 14.56 22.30 -11.59
N ASN A 130 14.14 23.39 -12.22
CA ASN A 130 14.04 23.47 -13.68
C ASN A 130 15.43 23.63 -14.31
N GLY A 131 15.99 22.54 -14.85
CA GLY A 131 17.26 22.52 -15.57
C GLY A 131 18.22 21.40 -15.17
N GLU A 132 18.01 20.77 -14.01
CA GLU A 132 18.89 19.72 -13.48
C GLU A 132 18.36 18.28 -13.68
N GLY A 133 17.17 18.15 -14.28
CA GLY A 133 16.49 16.88 -14.53
C GLY A 133 14.98 17.02 -14.40
N GLY A 134 14.27 15.88 -14.30
CA GLY A 134 12.84 15.87 -14.00
C GLY A 134 12.57 16.24 -12.53
N VAL A 135 11.45 16.92 -12.26
CA VAL A 135 11.01 17.29 -10.92
C VAL A 135 9.84 16.39 -10.51
N THR A 136 10.00 15.65 -9.41
CA THR A 136 8.91 14.87 -8.80
C THR A 136 8.35 15.66 -7.62
N VAL A 137 7.10 16.09 -7.73
CA VAL A 137 6.36 16.70 -6.61
C VAL A 137 5.49 15.62 -5.96
N VAL A 138 5.61 15.45 -4.66
CA VAL A 138 4.84 14.47 -3.88
C VAL A 138 4.00 15.21 -2.85
N LEU A 139 2.69 14.99 -2.86
CA LEU A 139 1.75 15.42 -1.84
C LEU A 139 1.22 14.18 -1.11
N ASP A 140 1.51 14.11 0.19
CA ASP A 140 1.17 12.99 1.06
C ASP A 140 -0.31 12.86 1.42
N SER A 141 -1.08 13.95 1.35
CA SER A 141 -2.54 13.95 1.53
C SER A 141 -3.20 15.17 0.87
N VAL A 142 -3.99 14.93 -0.17
CA VAL A 142 -4.81 15.98 -0.79
C VAL A 142 -5.97 16.37 0.12
N ASN A 143 -6.45 15.45 0.97
CA ASN A 143 -7.48 15.72 1.95
C ASN A 143 -6.98 16.77 2.94
N ALA A 144 -5.84 16.55 3.61
CA ALA A 144 -5.28 17.52 4.55
C ALA A 144 -4.88 18.85 3.90
N LEU A 145 -4.50 18.86 2.61
CA LEU A 145 -4.31 20.12 1.88
C LEU A 145 -5.62 20.93 1.80
N GLY A 146 -6.74 20.24 1.61
CA GLY A 146 -8.09 20.79 1.69
C GLY A 146 -8.37 21.45 3.03
N ASP A 147 -8.08 20.76 4.14
CA ASP A 147 -8.25 21.29 5.50
C ASP A 147 -7.32 22.47 5.78
N TYR A 148 -6.12 22.42 5.22
CA TYR A 148 -5.08 23.43 5.44
C TYR A 148 -5.42 24.76 4.75
N LEU A 149 -6.05 24.73 3.58
CA LEU A 149 -6.40 25.92 2.80
C LEU A 149 -7.82 26.42 3.13
N GLU A 150 -7.97 27.73 3.35
CA GLU A 150 -9.26 28.33 3.75
C GLU A 150 -10.41 28.10 2.75
N GLY A 151 -10.09 27.90 1.47
CA GLY A 151 -11.07 27.60 0.42
C GLY A 151 -11.33 26.11 0.20
N GLY A 152 -10.89 25.24 1.10
CA GLY A 152 -11.16 23.81 1.08
C GLY A 152 -10.63 23.12 -0.18
N GLU A 153 -11.43 22.18 -0.70
CA GLU A 153 -11.15 21.45 -1.94
C GLU A 153 -10.99 22.38 -3.16
N GLY A 154 -11.75 23.48 -3.24
CA GLY A 154 -11.73 24.39 -4.38
C GLY A 154 -10.41 25.17 -4.52
N GLU A 155 -9.86 25.64 -3.40
CA GLU A 155 -8.54 26.28 -3.39
C GLU A 155 -7.42 25.24 -3.59
N SER A 156 -7.57 24.05 -2.99
CA SER A 156 -6.63 22.93 -3.17
C SER A 156 -6.51 22.54 -4.64
N MET A 157 -7.63 22.38 -5.35
CA MET A 157 -7.64 22.09 -6.78
C MET A 157 -7.00 23.21 -7.61
N ARG A 158 -7.23 24.48 -7.27
CA ARG A 158 -6.56 25.62 -7.93
C ARG A 158 -5.06 25.63 -7.68
N CYS A 159 -4.63 25.31 -6.46
CA CYS A 159 -3.22 25.18 -6.10
C CYS A 159 -2.56 24.05 -6.91
N LEU A 160 -3.12 22.84 -6.85
CA LEU A 160 -2.62 21.66 -7.56
C LEU A 160 -2.57 21.86 -9.07
N LYS A 161 -3.57 22.54 -9.65
CA LYS A 161 -3.56 22.87 -11.08
C LYS A 161 -2.38 23.77 -11.46
N LYS A 162 -2.06 24.78 -10.65
CA LYS A 162 -0.90 25.66 -10.91
C LYS A 162 0.43 24.90 -10.78
N VAL A 163 0.52 23.98 -9.81
CA VAL A 163 1.70 23.12 -9.64
C VAL A 163 1.86 22.21 -10.86
N TRP A 164 0.78 21.58 -11.31
CA TRP A 164 0.79 20.75 -12.51
C TRP A 164 1.15 21.56 -13.77
N GLU A 165 0.60 22.76 -13.95
CA GLU A 165 0.95 23.67 -15.05
C GLU A 165 2.43 24.04 -15.04
N ALA A 166 3.04 24.20 -13.85
CA ALA A 166 4.48 24.48 -13.72
C ALA A 166 5.37 23.28 -14.08
N LEU A 167 4.88 22.05 -13.84
CA LEU A 167 5.57 20.81 -14.24
C LEU A 167 5.35 20.48 -15.72
N ARG A 168 4.27 20.99 -16.33
CA ARG A 168 3.90 20.68 -17.71
C ARG A 168 5.00 21.13 -18.68
N GLY A 169 5.44 20.19 -19.53
CA GLY A 169 6.48 20.43 -20.53
C GLY A 169 7.91 20.19 -20.02
N GLN A 170 8.09 19.97 -18.72
CA GLN A 170 9.38 19.54 -18.18
C GLN A 170 9.56 18.02 -18.38
N LYS A 171 10.68 17.61 -18.99
CA LYS A 171 10.95 16.21 -19.28
C LYS A 171 11.20 15.43 -17.99
N GLY A 172 10.44 14.36 -17.78
CA GLY A 172 10.57 13.49 -16.60
C GLY A 172 9.98 14.06 -15.31
N SER A 173 9.29 15.20 -15.36
CA SER A 173 8.59 15.76 -14.21
C SER A 173 7.25 15.06 -14.00
N ARG A 174 6.85 14.90 -12.73
CA ARG A 174 5.59 14.24 -12.34
C ARG A 174 5.05 14.79 -11.03
N LEU A 175 3.72 14.74 -10.90
CA LEU A 175 2.97 15.07 -9.69
C LEU A 175 2.38 13.79 -9.12
N ILE A 176 2.69 13.48 -7.86
CA ILE A 176 2.20 12.31 -7.14
C ILE A 176 1.33 12.81 -6.00
N LEU A 177 0.07 12.37 -5.98
CA LEU A 177 -0.93 12.80 -5.02
C LEU A 177 -1.47 11.58 -4.28
N VAL A 178 -1.66 11.69 -2.96
CA VAL A 178 -2.38 10.69 -2.18
C VAL A 178 -3.75 11.22 -1.76
N HIS A 179 -4.77 10.38 -1.91
CA HIS A 179 -6.13 10.66 -1.51
C HIS A 179 -6.63 9.53 -0.61
N HIS A 180 -7.11 9.89 0.58
CA HIS A 180 -7.64 8.92 1.53
C HIS A 180 -9.13 8.68 1.24
N SER A 181 -9.51 7.45 0.86
CA SER A 181 -10.91 7.11 0.50
C SER A 181 -11.87 7.10 1.68
N ASP A 182 -11.34 6.93 2.88
CA ASP A 182 -12.14 6.73 4.09
C ASP A 182 -12.50 8.06 4.78
N PHE A 183 -11.90 9.16 4.33
CA PHE A 183 -12.26 10.47 4.84
C PHE A 183 -13.54 10.93 4.14
N PRO A 184 -14.58 11.31 4.91
CA PRO A 184 -15.79 11.83 4.31
C PRO A 184 -15.44 13.08 3.47
N PRO A 185 -16.12 13.30 2.33
CA PRO A 185 -15.94 14.53 1.58
C PRO A 185 -16.20 15.71 2.51
N PHE A 186 -15.44 16.78 2.33
CA PHE A 186 -15.52 17.96 3.17
C PHE A 186 -16.97 18.40 3.32
N PRO A 187 -17.47 18.68 4.55
CA PRO A 187 -18.78 19.28 4.69
C PRO A 187 -18.69 20.65 4.01
N SER A 188 -19.27 20.74 2.81
CA SER A 188 -19.39 21.99 2.05
C SER A 188 -19.93 23.03 3.03
N SER A 189 -19.08 23.96 3.47
CA SER A 189 -19.30 24.84 4.63
C SER A 189 -20.34 25.94 4.37
N SER A 190 -21.29 25.66 3.50
CA SER A 190 -22.32 26.56 3.06
C SER A 190 -23.67 25.85 3.13
N PHE A 191 -24.36 26.10 4.24
CA PHE A 191 -25.84 26.13 4.34
C PHE A 191 -26.47 27.15 3.36
N SER A 192 -25.81 27.49 2.25
CA SER A 192 -26.42 28.26 1.18
C SER A 192 -27.29 27.30 0.38
N SER A 193 -28.58 27.54 0.40
CA SER A 193 -29.65 26.92 -0.40
C SER A 193 -29.50 27.15 -1.91
N SER A 194 -28.26 27.27 -2.41
CA SER A 194 -27.95 27.45 -3.80
C SER A 194 -28.08 26.12 -4.52
N THR A 195 -28.93 26.07 -5.54
CA THR A 195 -29.10 24.96 -6.47
C THR A 195 -27.90 24.79 -7.41
N ALA A 196 -26.69 25.12 -6.94
CA ALA A 196 -25.48 24.99 -7.71
C ALA A 196 -25.28 23.51 -8.08
N PRO A 197 -24.81 23.22 -9.30
CA PRO A 197 -24.54 21.84 -9.73
C PRO A 197 -23.59 21.17 -8.72
N LEU A 198 -23.92 19.93 -8.36
CA LEU A 198 -23.13 19.09 -7.45
C LEU A 198 -21.65 19.17 -7.86
N HIS A 199 -20.80 19.66 -6.97
CA HIS A 199 -19.38 19.69 -7.21
C HIS A 199 -18.89 18.24 -7.37
N PRO A 200 -18.14 17.91 -8.44
CA PRO A 200 -17.59 16.58 -8.60
C PRO A 200 -16.69 16.27 -7.39
N SER A 201 -16.74 15.04 -6.89
CA SER A 201 -15.86 14.61 -5.81
C SER A 201 -14.39 14.89 -6.18
N LEU A 202 -13.57 15.25 -5.20
CA LEU A 202 -12.17 15.60 -5.43
C LEU A 202 -11.39 14.57 -6.27
N PRO A 203 -11.55 13.24 -6.06
CA PRO A 203 -10.97 12.23 -6.96
C PRO A 203 -11.44 12.36 -8.41
N ALA A 204 -12.74 12.56 -8.64
CA ALA A 204 -13.28 12.72 -9.99
C ALA A 204 -12.72 13.98 -10.67
N ALA A 205 -12.52 15.07 -9.93
CA ALA A 205 -11.91 16.29 -10.44
C ALA A 205 -10.43 16.10 -10.81
N LEU A 206 -9.66 15.36 -10.00
CA LEU A 206 -8.24 15.04 -10.25
C LEU A 206 -8.05 14.05 -11.41
N LEU A 207 -8.96 13.09 -11.54
CA LEU A 207 -8.95 12.09 -12.60
C LEU A 207 -9.54 12.62 -13.92
N SER A 208 -10.15 13.80 -13.90
CA SER A 208 -10.71 14.42 -15.09
C SER A 208 -9.61 14.67 -16.15
N PRO A 209 -9.88 14.37 -17.43
CA PRO A 209 -8.98 14.71 -18.54
C PRO A 209 -8.66 16.21 -18.62
N THR A 210 -9.49 17.06 -18.03
CA THR A 210 -9.27 18.51 -17.95
C THR A 210 -8.14 18.90 -17.00
N PHE A 211 -7.84 18.06 -16.00
CA PHE A 211 -6.74 18.30 -15.07
C PHE A 211 -5.43 17.77 -15.66
N SER A 212 -5.43 16.52 -16.14
CA SER A 212 -4.28 15.94 -16.83
C SER A 212 -4.71 15.07 -18.01
N PRO A 213 -4.04 15.17 -19.18
CA PRO A 213 -4.35 14.32 -20.33
C PRO A 213 -3.89 12.87 -20.14
N SER A 214 -3.03 12.62 -19.15
CA SER A 214 -2.54 11.29 -18.79
C SER A 214 -2.42 11.19 -17.28
N THR A 215 -3.21 10.31 -16.70
CA THR A 215 -3.29 10.10 -15.25
C THR A 215 -3.16 8.61 -14.96
N ALA A 216 -2.27 8.26 -14.05
CA ALA A 216 -2.23 6.92 -13.47
C ALA A 216 -2.96 6.93 -12.13
N HIS A 217 -3.98 6.08 -11.98
CA HIS A 217 -4.71 5.93 -10.73
C HIS A 217 -4.38 4.59 -10.09
N LEU A 218 -3.86 4.62 -8.86
CA LEU A 218 -3.54 3.44 -8.08
C LEU A 218 -4.50 3.39 -6.89
N THR A 219 -5.34 2.36 -6.83
CA THR A 219 -6.21 2.14 -5.66
C THR A 219 -5.63 1.04 -4.80
N LEU A 220 -5.28 1.38 -3.56
CA LEU A 220 -4.78 0.43 -2.57
C LEU A 220 -5.99 -0.14 -1.83
N ARG A 221 -6.16 -1.45 -1.95
CA ARG A 221 -7.17 -2.17 -1.18
C ARG A 221 -6.50 -2.88 -0.02
N PRO A 222 -7.13 -2.89 1.17
CA PRO A 222 -6.69 -3.76 2.24
C PRO A 222 -6.60 -5.19 1.74
N SER A 223 -5.64 -5.96 2.26
CA SER A 223 -5.63 -7.39 1.97
C SER A 223 -6.95 -8.01 2.43
N ALA A 224 -7.49 -8.96 1.67
CA ALA A 224 -8.72 -9.68 2.04
C ALA A 224 -8.63 -10.30 3.46
N HIS A 225 -7.42 -10.59 3.94
CA HIS A 225 -7.18 -11.04 5.30
C HIS A 225 -7.49 -9.97 6.35
N ILE A 226 -7.09 -8.71 6.13
CA ILE A 226 -7.40 -7.60 7.03
C ILE A 226 -8.91 -7.33 7.03
N GLU A 227 -9.56 -7.40 5.86
CA GLU A 227 -11.01 -7.27 5.76
C GLU A 227 -11.71 -8.39 6.54
N LEU A 228 -11.29 -9.64 6.37
CA LEU A 228 -11.82 -10.77 7.13
C LEU A 228 -11.61 -10.61 8.63
N LEU A 229 -10.40 -10.24 9.07
CA LEU A 229 -10.13 -9.98 10.49
C LEU A 229 -11.06 -8.88 11.02
N SER A 230 -11.18 -7.76 10.30
CA SER A 230 -12.09 -6.70 10.75
C SER A 230 -13.54 -7.17 10.89
N ARG A 231 -14.01 -8.00 9.96
CA ARG A 231 -15.35 -8.57 10.00
C ARG A 231 -15.51 -9.55 11.15
N ASP A 232 -14.55 -10.45 11.34
CA ASP A 232 -14.60 -11.52 12.33
C ASP A 232 -14.46 -10.97 13.77
N TYR A 233 -13.70 -9.88 13.95
CA TYR A 233 -13.59 -9.17 15.23
C TYR A 233 -14.72 -8.14 15.46
N GLY A 234 -15.65 -7.99 14.51
CA GLY A 234 -16.74 -7.03 14.59
C GLY A 234 -16.23 -5.58 14.69
N LEU A 235 -15.09 -5.29 14.07
CA LEU A 235 -14.53 -3.95 14.00
C LEU A 235 -15.32 -3.16 12.96
N SER A 236 -16.31 -2.41 13.45
CA SER A 236 -17.00 -1.41 12.65
C SER A 236 -16.02 -0.26 12.42
N PHE A 237 -15.48 -0.13 11.22
CA PHE A 237 -14.83 1.11 10.83
C PHE A 237 -15.92 2.13 10.51
N PRO A 238 -15.91 3.31 11.14
CA PRO A 238 -16.88 4.34 10.83
C PRO A 238 -16.71 4.73 9.36
N SER A 239 -17.61 4.26 8.50
CA SER A 239 -17.64 4.60 7.07
C SER A 239 -18.10 6.05 6.85
N SER A 240 -18.71 6.62 7.88
CA SER A 240 -19.11 8.01 7.99
C SER A 240 -18.97 8.43 9.45
N LEU A 241 -18.09 9.39 9.74
CA LEU A 241 -17.99 10.05 11.05
C LEU A 241 -19.27 10.86 11.29
N SER A 242 -20.37 10.19 11.70
CA SER A 242 -21.46 10.90 12.37
C SER A 242 -20.90 11.38 13.71
N SER A 243 -21.11 12.64 14.07
CA SER A 243 -20.40 13.33 15.16
C SER A 243 -20.64 12.75 16.57
N ASP A 244 -21.53 11.76 16.70
CA ASP A 244 -21.89 11.12 17.98
C ASP A 244 -21.50 9.63 18.06
N ASP A 245 -20.95 9.03 17.00
CA ASP A 245 -20.49 7.63 17.07
C ASP A 245 -19.10 7.57 17.70
N GLU A 246 -19.07 7.30 19.00
CA GLU A 246 -17.84 6.99 19.74
C GLU A 246 -17.12 5.82 19.06
N ILE A 247 -15.89 6.08 18.57
CA ILE A 247 -15.07 5.06 17.90
C ILE A 247 -14.91 3.86 18.85
N ASP A 248 -15.29 2.67 18.38
CA ASP A 248 -15.15 1.45 19.17
C ASP A 248 -13.70 1.33 19.69
N PRO A 249 -13.49 1.26 21.02
CA PRO A 249 -12.15 1.20 21.60
C PRO A 249 -11.36 -0.02 21.12
N ARG A 250 -12.04 -1.09 20.68
CA ARG A 250 -11.42 -2.27 20.06
C ARG A 250 -10.83 -1.94 18.69
N THR A 251 -11.52 -1.11 17.91
CA THR A 251 -11.02 -0.60 16.63
C THR A 251 -9.79 0.26 16.85
N LYS A 252 -9.80 1.14 17.86
CA LYS A 252 -8.62 1.92 18.24
C LYS A 252 -7.44 1.03 18.63
N ALA A 253 -7.63 0.07 19.54
CA ALA A 253 -6.57 -0.85 19.95
C ALA A 253 -6.05 -1.73 18.80
N PHE A 254 -6.93 -2.12 17.88
CA PHE A 254 -6.56 -2.85 16.67
C PHE A 254 -5.71 -1.99 15.72
N LEU A 255 -6.13 -0.74 15.46
CA LEU A 255 -5.39 0.20 14.64
C LEU A 255 -4.05 0.57 15.28
N GLU A 256 -4.01 0.78 16.60
CA GLU A 256 -2.76 0.98 17.34
C GLU A 256 -1.85 -0.25 17.25
N SER A 257 -2.40 -1.47 17.42
CA SER A 257 -1.64 -2.71 17.24
C SER A 257 -1.12 -2.86 15.80
N LEU A 258 -1.91 -2.48 14.79
CA LEU A 258 -1.47 -2.47 13.39
C LEU A 258 -0.38 -1.43 13.17
N ALA A 259 -0.56 -0.21 13.68
CA ALA A 259 0.44 0.86 13.61
C ALA A 259 1.74 0.43 14.29
N HIS A 260 1.68 -0.17 15.49
CA HIS A 260 2.85 -0.68 16.20
C HIS A 260 3.50 -1.87 15.49
N LYS A 261 2.72 -2.76 14.85
CA LYS A 261 3.27 -3.86 14.02
C LYS A 261 3.83 -3.39 12.68
N ALA A 262 3.32 -2.28 12.14
CA ALA A 262 3.83 -1.61 10.96
C ALA A 262 5.15 -0.85 11.23
N VAL A 263 5.61 -0.81 12.50
CA VAL A 263 6.92 -0.29 12.93
C VAL A 263 7.97 -1.42 12.97
N ALA A 264 7.99 -2.24 11.94
CA ALA A 264 9.28 -2.65 11.39
C ALA A 264 9.41 -1.83 10.11
N ASP A 265 10.40 -0.94 10.03
CA ASP A 265 10.71 -0.33 8.74
C ASP A 265 10.92 -1.50 7.76
N PRO A 266 10.11 -1.63 6.69
CA PRO A 266 10.19 -2.80 5.81
C PRO A 266 11.55 -2.95 5.14
N PHE A 267 12.40 -1.91 5.23
CA PHE A 267 13.79 -1.91 4.80
C PHE A 267 14.80 -2.27 5.91
N THR A 268 14.40 -2.22 7.18
CA THR A 268 15.16 -2.85 8.27
C THR A 268 14.66 -4.28 8.46
N PRO A 269 15.40 -5.30 8.00
CA PRO A 269 15.06 -6.66 8.33
C PRO A 269 14.98 -6.80 9.86
N PRO A 270 13.98 -7.54 10.40
CA PRO A 270 13.87 -7.73 11.83
C PRO A 270 15.21 -8.28 12.34
N VAL A 271 15.84 -7.56 13.27
CA VAL A 271 17.06 -8.03 13.92
C VAL A 271 16.70 -9.38 14.55
N PRO A 272 17.37 -10.48 14.17
CA PRO A 272 17.06 -11.78 14.74
C PRO A 272 17.17 -11.65 16.25
N ALA A 273 16.08 -12.00 16.95
CA ALA A 273 16.05 -11.96 18.41
C ALA A 273 17.32 -12.65 18.94
N PRO A 274 18.04 -12.05 19.90
CA PRO A 274 19.28 -12.62 20.40
C PRO A 274 18.96 -14.05 20.84
N SER A 275 19.50 -15.01 20.09
CA SER A 275 19.38 -16.41 20.40
C SER A 275 19.88 -16.56 21.82
N THR A 276 18.96 -16.89 22.73
CA THR A 276 19.28 -17.25 24.10
C THR A 276 20.25 -18.42 24.00
N SER A 277 21.53 -18.10 24.18
CA SER A 277 22.62 -19.04 24.08
C SER A 277 22.41 -20.11 25.14
N SER A 278 21.89 -21.26 24.72
CA SER A 278 21.96 -22.48 25.50
C SER A 278 23.43 -22.77 25.78
N THR A 279 23.71 -22.93 27.07
CA THR A 279 24.97 -23.34 27.67
C THR A 279 25.67 -24.42 26.81
N PRO A 280 26.97 -24.27 26.50
CA PRO A 280 27.68 -25.28 25.71
C PRO A 280 27.85 -26.56 26.53
N ALA A 281 27.35 -27.67 25.99
CA ALA A 281 27.68 -29.01 26.45
C ALA A 281 29.17 -29.32 26.21
N PRO A 282 29.80 -30.15 27.05
CA PRO A 282 31.22 -30.48 26.92
C PRO A 282 31.51 -31.27 25.62
N PRO A 283 32.73 -31.15 25.06
CA PRO A 283 33.07 -31.74 23.77
C PRO A 283 33.19 -33.27 23.86
N PRO A 284 32.64 -34.03 22.88
CA PRO A 284 32.97 -35.43 22.71
C PRO A 284 34.35 -35.61 22.04
N PRO A 285 35.03 -36.75 22.29
CA PRO A 285 36.41 -36.97 21.87
C PRO A 285 36.55 -37.09 20.35
N SER A 286 37.70 -36.60 19.90
CA SER A 286 38.14 -36.54 18.51
C SER A 286 38.22 -37.92 17.87
N SER A 287 37.51 -38.11 16.76
CA SER A 287 37.80 -39.17 15.79
C SER A 287 37.69 -38.63 14.38
N SER A 288 38.84 -38.61 13.71
CA SER A 288 39.09 -38.28 12.32
C SER A 288 38.47 -39.31 11.36
N SER A 289 37.73 -38.84 10.35
CA SER A 289 37.79 -39.42 9.01
C SER A 289 37.12 -38.49 8.00
N SER A 290 37.91 -38.06 7.03
CA SER A 290 37.53 -37.40 5.79
C SER A 290 36.65 -38.33 4.94
N ALA A 291 35.49 -37.83 4.51
CA ALA A 291 34.76 -38.32 3.34
C ALA A 291 33.85 -37.20 2.81
N ALA A 292 33.94 -36.94 1.50
CA ALA A 292 33.10 -35.98 0.79
C ALA A 292 31.63 -36.45 0.76
N PRO A 293 30.63 -35.56 0.84
CA PRO A 293 29.23 -35.97 0.80
C PRO A 293 28.78 -36.23 -0.65
N ASP A 294 28.34 -37.47 -0.90
CA ASP A 294 27.60 -37.90 -2.08
C ASP A 294 26.26 -37.14 -2.20
N SER A 295 26.01 -36.53 -3.36
CA SER A 295 24.83 -35.70 -3.65
C SER A 295 23.60 -36.50 -4.11
N SER A 296 23.33 -37.66 -3.49
CA SER A 296 22.18 -38.53 -3.83
C SER A 296 21.38 -39.00 -2.60
N ALA A 297 21.48 -38.28 -1.47
CA ALA A 297 20.69 -38.56 -0.29
C ALA A 297 19.19 -38.21 -0.53
N PRO A 298 18.24 -39.13 -0.27
CA PRO A 298 16.81 -38.84 -0.35
C PRO A 298 16.45 -37.74 0.65
N LEU A 299 15.76 -36.72 0.16
CA LEU A 299 15.33 -35.55 0.94
C LEU A 299 14.60 -36.01 2.23
N PRO A 300 14.99 -35.55 3.42
CA PRO A 300 14.52 -36.08 4.70
C PRO A 300 13.17 -35.47 5.14
N PHE A 301 12.25 -35.21 4.21
CA PHE A 301 10.87 -34.87 4.58
C PHE A 301 10.04 -36.15 4.77
N SER A 302 10.53 -37.06 5.62
CA SER A 302 9.60 -38.00 6.25
C SER A 302 8.71 -37.20 7.19
N LEU A 303 7.51 -36.84 6.72
CA LEU A 303 6.40 -36.31 7.52
C LEU A 303 5.81 -37.40 8.43
N SER A 304 6.65 -38.22 9.05
CA SER A 304 6.23 -39.16 10.07
C SER A 304 6.02 -38.38 11.35
N LEU A 305 4.75 -38.19 11.70
CA LEU A 305 4.38 -37.59 12.97
C LEU A 305 5.01 -38.40 14.12
N THR A 306 5.71 -37.70 15.00
CA THR A 306 6.20 -38.28 16.24
C THR A 306 5.04 -38.88 17.05
N PRO A 307 5.28 -39.87 17.93
CA PRO A 307 4.22 -40.44 18.76
C PRO A 307 3.44 -39.39 19.56
N SER A 308 4.11 -38.33 20.04
CA SER A 308 3.48 -37.21 20.74
C SER A 308 2.58 -36.36 19.83
N GLN A 309 3.00 -36.09 18.58
CA GLN A 309 2.17 -35.38 17.61
C GLN A 309 0.95 -36.20 17.17
N ARG A 310 1.07 -37.54 17.10
CA ARG A 310 -0.07 -38.43 16.85
C ARG A 310 -1.08 -38.39 17.99
N LEU A 311 -0.61 -38.42 19.24
CA LEU A 311 -1.46 -38.24 20.42
C LEU A 311 -2.14 -36.87 20.44
N ALA A 312 -1.38 -35.80 20.20
CA ALA A 312 -1.93 -34.45 20.15
C ALA A 312 -3.01 -34.30 19.07
N ARG A 313 -2.79 -34.87 17.88
CA ARG A 313 -3.79 -34.88 16.80
C ARG A 313 -5.05 -35.68 17.17
N SER A 314 -4.92 -36.78 17.92
CA SER A 314 -6.09 -37.55 18.36
C SER A 314 -6.95 -36.84 19.41
N LEU A 315 -6.41 -35.82 20.10
CA LEU A 315 -7.14 -35.04 21.10
C LEU A 315 -7.91 -33.85 20.49
N VAL A 316 -7.63 -33.49 19.23
CA VAL A 316 -8.37 -32.43 18.54
C VAL A 316 -9.68 -33.00 18.01
N SER A 317 -10.78 -32.74 18.71
CA SER A 317 -12.12 -33.05 18.20
C SER A 317 -12.33 -32.37 16.85
N ASN A 318 -12.61 -33.17 15.82
CA ASN A 318 -13.02 -32.65 14.52
C ASN A 318 -14.49 -32.24 14.60
N PRO A 319 -14.84 -30.94 14.56
CA PRO A 319 -16.22 -30.49 14.73
C PRO A 319 -17.16 -30.92 13.60
N PHE A 320 -16.62 -31.43 12.48
CA PHE A 320 -17.40 -31.89 11.33
C PHE A 320 -17.59 -33.41 11.28
N ALA A 321 -16.85 -34.17 12.10
CA ALA A 321 -17.09 -35.60 12.29
C ALA A 321 -17.96 -35.76 13.53
N GLY A 322 -19.26 -36.05 13.34
CA GLY A 322 -20.12 -36.42 14.46
C GLY A 322 -19.46 -37.55 15.26
N ALA A 323 -19.53 -37.48 16.60
CA ALA A 323 -18.68 -38.22 17.53
C ALA A 323 -18.61 -39.75 17.33
N ASP A 324 -19.54 -40.33 16.56
CA ASP A 324 -19.67 -41.77 16.33
C ASP A 324 -19.51 -42.20 14.87
N LYS A 325 -18.99 -41.34 13.98
CA LYS A 325 -18.80 -41.69 12.57
C LYS A 325 -17.33 -42.06 12.25
N PRO A 326 -17.09 -43.19 11.56
CA PRO A 326 -15.75 -43.58 11.14
C PRO A 326 -15.08 -42.48 10.30
N ILE A 327 -13.75 -42.40 10.35
CA ILE A 327 -12.95 -41.40 9.63
C ILE A 327 -12.63 -41.90 8.22
N TYR A 328 -12.45 -40.99 7.26
CA TYR A 328 -12.10 -41.31 5.88
C TYR A 328 -10.88 -42.24 5.82
N GLY A 329 -11.08 -43.46 5.28
CA GLY A 329 -10.05 -44.50 5.19
C GLY A 329 -10.20 -45.68 6.17
N GLU A 330 -11.14 -45.61 7.13
CA GLU A 330 -11.47 -46.76 7.99
C GLU A 330 -12.61 -47.61 7.39
N SER A 331 -12.58 -48.92 7.67
CA SER A 331 -13.63 -49.86 7.24
C SER A 331 -14.98 -49.48 7.87
N GLY A 332 -15.93 -49.05 7.04
CA GLY A 332 -17.24 -48.56 7.49
C GLY A 332 -17.49 -47.07 7.19
N TYR A 333 -16.52 -46.34 6.62
CA TYR A 333 -16.74 -44.98 6.15
C TYR A 333 -17.76 -44.91 5.00
N ALA A 334 -18.91 -44.29 5.25
CA ALA A 334 -19.87 -43.90 4.23
C ALA A 334 -19.80 -42.38 4.02
N ALA A 335 -19.54 -41.94 2.79
CA ALA A 335 -19.50 -40.52 2.46
C ALA A 335 -20.86 -39.86 2.83
N PRO A 336 -20.86 -38.71 3.55
CA PRO A 336 -22.11 -38.04 3.88
C PRO A 336 -22.79 -37.53 2.61
N VAL A 337 -23.95 -38.08 2.28
CA VAL A 337 -24.88 -37.47 1.31
C VAL A 337 -25.48 -36.24 2.00
N LEU A 338 -25.14 -35.05 1.53
CA LEU A 338 -25.67 -33.79 2.05
C LEU A 338 -27.19 -33.70 1.80
N PRO A 339 -28.03 -33.59 2.83
CA PRO A 339 -29.45 -33.34 2.65
C PRO A 339 -29.65 -31.86 2.30
N GLY A 340 -29.86 -31.58 1.02
CA GLY A 340 -30.36 -30.29 0.56
C GLY A 340 -31.78 -30.05 1.09
N THR A 341 -31.99 -28.90 1.71
CA THR A 341 -33.30 -28.41 2.12
C THR A 341 -34.18 -28.16 0.91
N ALA A 342 -35.08 -29.09 0.60
CA ALA A 342 -36.26 -28.81 -0.22
C ALA A 342 -37.40 -29.74 0.19
N THR A 343 -38.37 -29.19 0.92
CA THR A 343 -39.68 -29.81 1.10
C THR A 343 -40.40 -29.82 -0.25
N ALA A 344 -40.48 -31.01 -0.82
CA ALA A 344 -41.55 -31.54 -1.67
C ALA A 344 -42.15 -30.61 -2.75
N ALA A 345 -41.61 -30.70 -3.97
CA ALA A 345 -42.42 -30.96 -5.16
C ALA A 345 -41.53 -31.48 -6.30
N VAL A 346 -41.86 -32.68 -6.81
CA VAL A 346 -41.56 -33.18 -8.16
C VAL A 346 -40.08 -33.17 -8.62
N GLY A 347 -39.45 -34.35 -8.50
CA GLY A 347 -38.54 -34.93 -9.49
C GLY A 347 -37.50 -34.02 -10.15
N GLY A 348 -36.27 -34.04 -9.60
CA GLY A 348 -35.10 -33.44 -10.23
C GLY A 348 -33.84 -33.72 -9.41
N GLY A 349 -33.54 -35.00 -9.16
CA GLY A 349 -32.23 -35.38 -8.65
C GLY A 349 -31.21 -35.18 -9.77
N ILE A 350 -30.27 -34.26 -9.60
CA ILE A 350 -29.17 -34.08 -10.54
C ILE A 350 -28.18 -35.21 -10.27
N GLU A 351 -28.38 -36.33 -10.95
CA GLU A 351 -27.45 -37.45 -10.96
C GLU A 351 -26.30 -37.11 -11.90
N TYR A 352 -25.16 -36.70 -11.34
CA TYR A 352 -23.93 -36.56 -12.10
C TYR A 352 -23.35 -37.95 -12.34
N THR A 353 -23.70 -38.55 -13.48
CA THR A 353 -22.90 -39.62 -14.08
C THR A 353 -21.70 -38.96 -14.76
N PRO A 354 -20.46 -39.16 -14.31
CA PRO A 354 -19.29 -38.68 -15.02
C PRO A 354 -19.27 -39.36 -16.39
N ASP A 355 -19.53 -38.60 -17.45
CA ASP A 355 -19.35 -39.12 -18.80
C ASP A 355 -17.84 -39.31 -19.00
N ARG A 356 -17.47 -40.49 -19.49
CA ARG A 356 -16.07 -40.91 -19.62
C ARG A 356 -15.38 -40.24 -20.82
N GLY A 357 -16.12 -39.37 -21.51
CA GLY A 357 -15.68 -38.56 -22.64
C GLY A 357 -16.02 -37.08 -22.50
N ASP A 358 -16.10 -36.54 -21.28
CA ASP A 358 -15.93 -35.09 -21.07
C ASP A 358 -14.43 -34.80 -21.27
N ASP A 359 -14.01 -34.88 -22.54
CA ASP A 359 -12.78 -34.24 -22.96
C ASP A 359 -12.92 -32.77 -22.62
N TRP A 360 -11.84 -32.20 -22.12
CA TRP A 360 -11.65 -30.77 -22.11
C TRP A 360 -11.66 -30.28 -23.57
N ASP A 361 -12.82 -30.27 -24.22
CA ASP A 361 -12.95 -29.76 -25.55
C ASP A 361 -12.93 -28.24 -25.51
N ASP A 362 -11.97 -27.74 -26.28
CA ASP A 362 -11.57 -26.37 -26.55
C ASP A 362 -12.71 -25.51 -27.16
N GLU A 363 -13.95 -25.62 -26.69
CA GLU A 363 -15.05 -24.70 -27.07
C GLU A 363 -14.77 -23.31 -26.46
N ASP A 364 -13.98 -22.54 -27.21
CA ASP A 364 -13.65 -21.15 -26.95
C ASP A 364 -14.96 -20.32 -26.90
N PRO A 365 -15.29 -19.71 -25.74
CA PRO A 365 -16.58 -19.04 -25.50
C PRO A 365 -16.77 -17.73 -26.31
N ASP A 366 -15.86 -17.44 -27.23
CA ASP A 366 -15.84 -16.27 -28.10
C ASP A 366 -16.33 -16.53 -29.53
N GLU A 367 -16.56 -17.78 -29.97
CA GLU A 367 -17.08 -18.06 -31.33
C GLU A 367 -18.56 -17.66 -31.54
N ASP A 368 -19.35 -17.50 -30.47
CA ASP A 368 -20.79 -17.15 -30.57
C ASP A 368 -21.07 -15.63 -30.63
N LEU A 369 -20.04 -14.78 -30.65
CA LEU A 369 -20.19 -13.31 -30.52
C LEU A 369 -20.23 -12.53 -31.85
N GLU A 370 -20.23 -13.20 -33.01
CA GLU A 370 -20.41 -12.54 -34.31
C GLU A 370 -21.82 -12.76 -34.91
N LEU A 371 -22.79 -11.91 -34.52
CA LEU A 371 -24.07 -11.74 -35.22
C LEU A 371 -24.46 -10.26 -35.37
#